data_AF-A0A432S801-F1
#
_entry.id   AF-A0A432S801-F1
#
_cell.length_a   1.000
_cell.length_b   1.000
_cell.length_c   1.000
_cell.angle_alpha   90.00
_cell.angle_beta   90.00
_cell.angle_gamma   90.00
#
_symmetry.space_group_name_H-M   'P 1'
#
loop_
_entity.id
_entity.type
_entity.pdbx_description
1 polymer ?
#
loop_
_entity_poly.entity_id
_entity_poly.type
_entity_poly.pdbx_seq_one_letter_code
_entity_poly.pdbx_strand_id
1 'polypeptide(L)'
;LSPVIPTENLNTDNSFYNIFSFKSYSEGSFSKGELKNKVIYLDESSIIYANYKEKLVGQLKKVGFIEENKPIYQYGFEFPIYLEWSYEN
;
A
#
# COMPACT_ATOMS: atom_id res chain seq x y z
N LEU A 1 -9.26 8.04 0.79
CA LEU A 1 -8.43 7.55 -0.34
C LEU A 1 -8.00 6.14 0.02
N SER A 2 -6.91 5.55 -0.48
CA SER A 2 -6.43 4.23 -0.02
C SER A 2 -4.99 4.33 0.53
N PRO A 3 -4.65 3.60 1.60
CA PRO A 3 -3.26 3.42 2.00
C PRO A 3 -2.48 2.64 0.93
N VAL A 4 -1.21 3.02 0.73
CA VAL A 4 -0.39 2.46 -0.35
C VAL A 4 0.73 1.59 0.22
N ILE A 5 0.93 0.39 -0.31
CA ILE A 5 2.13 -0.41 -0.03
C ILE A 5 3.16 -0.02 -1.09
N PRO A 6 4.20 0.76 -0.78
CA PRO A 6 5.07 1.32 -1.81
C PRO A 6 5.91 0.24 -2.48
N THR A 7 6.21 0.45 -3.75
CA THR A 7 7.18 -0.29 -4.56
C THR A 7 8.42 0.58 -4.80
N GLU A 8 9.40 0.04 -5.51
CA GLU A 8 10.56 0.81 -6.01
C GLU A 8 10.20 1.95 -6.98
N ASN A 9 8.95 1.99 -7.46
CA ASN A 9 8.49 3.08 -8.32
C ASN A 9 8.14 4.36 -7.55
N LEU A 10 8.10 4.36 -6.21
CA LEU A 10 7.95 5.58 -5.42
C LEU A 10 9.19 6.46 -5.60
N ASN A 11 9.00 7.72 -6.02
CA ASN A 11 10.03 8.74 -5.94
C ASN A 11 10.05 9.33 -4.52
N THR A 12 10.95 8.85 -3.67
CA THR A 12 11.02 9.27 -2.26
C THR A 12 11.40 10.73 -2.09
N ASP A 13 12.17 11.29 -3.02
CA ASP A 13 12.73 12.64 -2.89
C ASP A 13 11.70 13.73 -3.22
N ASN A 14 10.73 13.41 -4.07
CA ASN A 14 9.67 14.35 -4.50
C ASN A 14 8.32 14.09 -3.82
N SER A 15 8.17 12.99 -3.07
CA SER A 15 6.91 12.63 -2.41
C SER A 15 6.83 13.14 -0.99
N PHE A 16 5.62 13.46 -0.53
CA PHE A 16 5.32 13.85 0.84
C PHE A 16 4.37 12.83 1.45
N TYR A 17 4.83 12.09 2.45
CA TYR A 17 4.06 10.97 2.99
C TYR A 17 4.39 10.71 4.46
N ASN A 18 3.43 10.16 5.19
CA ASN A 18 3.72 9.49 6.46
C ASN A 18 3.69 7.98 6.26
N ILE A 19 4.55 7.30 7.01
CA ILE A 19 4.57 5.85 7.05
C ILE A 19 3.85 5.35 8.29
N PHE A 20 3.07 4.30 8.13
CA PHE A 20 2.55 3.53 9.25
C PHE A 20 2.70 2.04 8.96
N SER A 21 2.46 1.22 9.97
CA SER A 21 2.55 -0.22 9.82
C SER A 21 1.35 -0.92 10.41
N PHE A 22 0.92 -1.98 9.74
CA PHE A 22 -0.23 -2.76 10.16
C PHE A 22 0.15 -4.23 10.27
N LYS A 23 -0.27 -4.86 11.37
CA LYS A 23 -0.13 -6.30 11.62
C LYS A 23 -1.44 -6.79 12.22
N SER A 24 -2.07 -7.75 11.56
CA SER A 24 -3.36 -8.30 11.99
C SER A 24 -3.43 -9.80 11.71
N TYR A 25 -4.46 -10.45 12.25
CA TYR A 25 -4.80 -11.83 11.91
C TYR A 25 -5.70 -11.86 10.67
N SER A 26 -5.74 -12.98 9.95
CA SER A 26 -6.85 -13.28 9.06
C SER A 26 -8.06 -13.65 9.90
N GLU A 27 -9.23 -13.16 9.53
CA GLU A 27 -10.48 -13.56 10.15
C GLU A 27 -11.21 -14.48 9.18
N GLY A 28 -11.68 -15.60 9.69
CA GLY A 28 -12.51 -16.55 8.96
C GLY A 28 -13.60 -17.07 9.89
N SER A 29 -14.83 -17.17 9.39
CA SER A 29 -15.98 -17.56 10.22
C SER A 29 -15.89 -18.97 10.80
N PHE A 30 -15.04 -19.83 10.22
CA PHE A 30 -14.96 -21.25 10.55
C PHE A 30 -13.52 -21.78 10.71
N SER A 31 -12.50 -20.92 10.61
CA SER A 31 -11.09 -21.30 10.72
C SER A 31 -10.35 -20.42 11.71
N LYS A 32 -9.33 -20.98 12.38
CA LYS A 32 -8.46 -20.21 13.27
C LYS A 32 -7.71 -19.17 12.43
N GLY A 33 -7.73 -17.92 12.88
CA GLY A 33 -7.05 -16.85 12.18
C GLY A 33 -5.53 -17.04 12.14
N GLU A 34 -4.93 -16.75 11.00
CA GLU A 34 -3.49 -16.82 10.78
C GLU A 34 -2.86 -15.43 10.93
N LEU A 35 -1.72 -15.35 11.61
CA LEU A 35 -1.03 -14.09 11.84
C LEU A 35 -0.37 -13.62 10.53
N LYS A 36 -0.79 -12.46 10.02
CA LYS A 36 -0.20 -11.87 8.81
C LYS A 36 1.15 -11.24 9.13
N ASN A 37 2.04 -11.26 8.14
CA ASN A 37 3.27 -10.49 8.17
C ASN A 37 2.96 -8.99 8.32
N LYS A 38 3.80 -8.30 9.09
CA LYS A 38 3.71 -6.85 9.24
C LYS A 38 3.98 -6.17 7.90
N VAL A 39 3.14 -5.22 7.53
CA VAL A 39 3.29 -4.43 6.29
C VAL A 39 3.45 -2.96 6.63
N ILE A 40 4.27 -2.28 5.84
CA ILE A 40 4.49 -0.83 5.88
C ILE A 40 3.64 -0.21 4.78
N TYR A 41 2.92 0.85 5.13
CA TYR A 41 2.05 1.60 4.26
C TYR A 41 2.43 3.08 4.26
N LEU A 42 2.16 3.75 3.15
CA LEU A 42 1.96 5.19 3.09
C LEU A 42 0.51 5.49 3.47
N ASP A 43 0.28 6.54 4.25
CA ASP A 43 -1.08 6.96 4.64
C ASP A 43 -1.93 7.50 3.48
N GLU A 44 -3.22 7.65 3.70
CA GLU A 44 -4.16 8.14 2.67
C GLU A 44 -3.98 9.61 2.30
N SER A 45 -3.30 10.40 3.13
CA SER A 45 -3.00 11.81 2.89
C SER A 45 -1.72 12.04 2.10
N SER A 46 -1.02 10.96 1.75
CA SER A 46 0.28 11.02 1.10
C SER A 46 0.16 11.56 -0.34
N ILE A 47 1.00 12.53 -0.67
CA ILE A 47 1.21 13.04 -2.02
C ILE A 47 2.39 12.28 -2.60
N ILE A 48 2.11 11.39 -3.55
CA ILE A 48 3.12 10.47 -4.10
C ILE A 48 3.45 10.82 -5.55
N TYR A 49 4.74 10.74 -5.87
CA TYR A 49 5.28 10.86 -7.22
C TYR A 49 5.85 9.51 -7.65
N ALA A 50 5.53 9.10 -8.88
CA ALA A 50 6.08 7.90 -9.48
C ALA A 50 7.36 8.22 -10.25
N ASN A 51 8.37 7.36 -10.16
CA ASN A 51 9.57 7.41 -11.00
C ASN A 51 9.22 7.16 -12.48
N TYR A 52 8.27 6.25 -12.74
CA TYR A 52 7.75 5.93 -14.07
C TYR A 52 6.25 6.18 -14.11
N LYS A 53 5.81 7.16 -14.93
CA LYS A 53 4.41 7.64 -14.98
C LYS A 53 3.36 6.56 -15.29
N GLU A 54 3.73 5.52 -16.04
CA GLU A 54 2.80 4.44 -16.44
C GLU A 54 2.74 3.29 -15.42
N LYS A 55 3.58 3.32 -14.38
CA LYS A 55 3.63 2.28 -13.36
C LYS A 55 2.95 2.76 -12.08
N LEU A 56 2.27 1.84 -11.41
CA LEU A 56 1.72 2.10 -10.08
C LEU A 56 2.85 2.21 -9.06
N VAL A 57 2.63 3.03 -8.04
CA VAL A 57 3.50 3.12 -6.86
C VAL A 57 3.17 2.00 -5.89
N GLY A 58 1.90 1.63 -5.79
CA GLY A 58 1.38 0.60 -4.90
C GLY A 58 1.49 -0.82 -5.42
N GLN A 59 1.19 -1.79 -4.56
CA GLN A 59 1.21 -3.21 -4.90
C GLN A 59 0.19 -4.04 -4.12
N LEU A 60 -0.11 -5.22 -4.68
CA LEU A 60 -0.72 -6.33 -3.95
C LEU A 60 0.39 -7.15 -3.29
N LYS A 61 0.46 -7.15 -1.96
CA LYS A 61 1.52 -7.85 -1.22
C LYS A 61 1.02 -9.16 -0.66
N LYS A 62 1.74 -10.25 -0.89
CA LYS A 62 1.50 -11.52 -0.19
C LYS A 62 2.00 -11.41 1.26
N VAL A 63 1.13 -11.69 2.22
CA VAL A 63 1.40 -11.47 3.65
C VAL A 63 1.24 -12.72 4.51
N GLY A 64 0.97 -13.86 3.91
CA GLY A 64 0.87 -15.13 4.62
C GLY A 64 0.14 -16.19 3.81
N PHE A 65 -0.32 -17.23 4.51
CA PHE A 65 -1.16 -18.30 3.99
C PHE A 65 -2.26 -18.63 4.99
N ILE A 66 -3.44 -19.02 4.49
CA ILE A 66 -4.49 -19.72 5.25
C ILE A 66 -4.34 -21.21 4.94
N GLU A 67 -4.40 -22.06 5.96
CA GLU A 67 -4.42 -23.53 5.81
C GLU A 67 -3.31 -24.04 4.88
N GLU A 68 -2.07 -23.58 5.10
CA GLU A 68 -0.81 -23.88 4.39
C GLU A 68 -0.76 -23.67 2.86
N ASN A 69 -1.89 -23.53 2.17
CA ASN A 69 -1.96 -23.54 0.70
C ASN A 69 -2.74 -22.38 0.07
N LYS A 70 -3.40 -21.53 0.85
CA LYS A 70 -4.18 -20.40 0.32
C LYS A 70 -3.45 -19.08 0.62
N PRO A 71 -2.81 -18.41 -0.36
CA PRO A 71 -2.06 -17.19 -0.09
C PRO A 71 -2.99 -16.05 0.37
N ILE A 72 -2.56 -15.33 1.40
CA ILE A 72 -3.21 -14.10 1.86
C ILE A 72 -2.52 -12.92 1.19
N TYR A 73 -3.32 -12.04 0.59
CA TYR A 73 -2.82 -10.78 0.04
C TYR A 73 -3.39 -9.59 0.79
N GLN A 74 -2.58 -8.53 0.89
CA GLN A 74 -3.00 -7.21 1.32
C GLN A 74 -2.96 -6.26 0.13
N TYR A 75 -4.08 -5.58 -0.08
CA TYR A 75 -4.19 -4.51 -1.05
C TYR A 75 -3.42 -3.28 -0.57
N GLY A 76 -2.73 -2.64 -1.51
CA GLY A 76 -1.96 -1.44 -1.27
C GLY A 76 -1.75 -0.64 -2.53
N PHE A 77 -2.69 -0.70 -3.48
CA PHE A 77 -2.66 0.18 -4.64
C PHE A 77 -3.25 1.54 -4.29
N GLU A 78 -2.70 2.55 -4.92
CA GLU A 78 -3.20 3.91 -4.85
C GLU A 78 -4.59 4.04 -5.49
N PHE A 79 -5.39 4.93 -4.91
CA PHE A 79 -6.60 5.47 -5.51
C PHE A 79 -6.36 6.96 -5.73
N PRO A 80 -5.72 7.34 -6.86
CA PRO A 80 -5.13 8.67 -6.99
C PRO A 80 -6.18 9.74 -7.26
N ILE A 81 -6.03 10.90 -6.60
CA ILE A 81 -6.59 12.16 -7.06
C ILE A 81 -5.43 12.95 -7.65
N TYR A 82 -5.50 13.27 -8.95
CA TYR A 82 -4.45 14.04 -9.61
C TYR A 82 -4.51 15.49 -9.15
N LEU A 83 -3.37 16.03 -8.72
CA LEU A 83 -3.21 17.42 -8.32
C LEU A 83 -2.33 18.13 -9.36
N GLU A 84 -2.89 19.17 -9.97
CA GLU A 84 -2.14 20.10 -10.81
C GLU A 84 -1.88 21.37 -10.00
N TRP A 85 -0.62 21.69 -9.75
CA TRP A 85 -0.24 22.93 -9.08
C TRP A 85 0.10 23.96 -10.14
N SER A 86 -0.77 24.95 -10.30
CA SER A 86 -0.45 26.16 -11.05
C SER A 86 0.29 27.13 -10.12
N TYR A 87 1.56 27.41 -10.40
CA TYR A 87 2.22 28.58 -9.83
C TYR A 87 1.66 29.82 -10.54
N GLU A 88 0.85 30.61 -9.84
CA GLU A 88 0.62 32.01 -10.24
C GLU A 88 1.88 32.80 -9.89
N ASN A 89 2.55 33.33 -10.92
CA ASN A 89 3.68 34.26 -10.79
C ASN A 89 3.19 35.66 -10.41
#